data_AF-A0A2W1BMG9-F1
#
_entry.id   AF-A0A2W1BMG9-F1
#
_cell.length_a   1.000
_cell.length_b   1.000
_cell.length_c   1.000
_cell.angle_alpha   90.00
_cell.angle_beta   90.00
_cell.angle_gamma   90.00
#
_symmetry.space_group_name_H-M   'P 1'
#
loop_
_entity.id
_entity.type
_entity.pdbx_description
1 polymer ?
#
loop_
_entity_poly.entity_id
_entity_poly.type
_entity_poly.pdbx_seq_one_letter_code
_entity_poly.pdbx_strand_id
1 'polypeptide(L)'
;MPWFISDVTIKDFKHLIEACANSNFSKEASSGATEGEGGEPKIIKADNLRTIGQQWNQYFTDGIFVVMAEDYWTYPHVYKDMKKFDPNLYRKLQYAVAIMFKGDLNYRKLLADRNLNPTTGFEAALQDMKKFDPNLYRKLQYAVAIMFKGDLNYRKLLADRNLNPTTGFEAALQGFIPAPLIAVRTVKAELICGLPKGKWDALTKLDAEWMQKGDYGVIQYCPKGEPLKISDRPCIDYCQTCFGVICPEHTDM
;
A
#
# COMPACT_ATOMS: atom_id res chain seq x y z
N MET A 1 -7.16 12.72 15.68
CA MET A 1 -7.03 14.15 15.34
C MET A 1 -7.15 14.30 13.83
N PRO A 2 -7.72 15.39 13.28
CA PRO A 2 -7.61 15.69 11.86
C PRO A 2 -6.14 15.75 11.44
N TRP A 3 -5.76 15.10 10.35
CA TRP A 3 -4.37 14.96 9.92
C TRP A 3 -4.29 15.04 8.40
N PHE A 4 -3.33 15.81 7.87
CA PHE A 4 -3.15 16.05 6.42
C PHE A 4 -4.46 16.27 5.62
N ILE A 5 -5.41 17.01 6.21
CA ILE A 5 -6.73 17.39 5.66
C ILE A 5 -7.69 16.20 5.44
N SER A 6 -7.23 15.15 4.74
CA SER A 6 -8.06 14.05 4.25
C SER A 6 -7.66 12.67 4.78
N ASP A 7 -6.69 12.60 5.70
CA ASP A 7 -6.36 11.32 6.31
C ASP A 7 -7.49 10.87 7.24
N VAL A 8 -7.82 9.59 7.13
CA VAL A 8 -9.00 8.98 7.76
C VAL A 8 -8.80 8.91 9.27
N THR A 9 -9.76 9.47 10.02
CA THR A 9 -9.89 9.25 11.46
C THR A 9 -10.88 8.13 11.77
N ILE A 10 -10.91 7.66 13.03
CA ILE A 10 -11.93 6.68 13.48
C ILE A 10 -13.36 7.18 13.19
N LYS A 11 -13.59 8.49 13.36
CA LYS A 11 -14.92 9.09 13.13
C LYS A 11 -15.30 9.02 11.65
N ASP A 12 -14.36 9.34 10.75
CA ASP A 12 -14.60 9.29 9.31
C ASP A 12 -14.90 7.88 8.84
N PHE A 13 -14.18 6.89 9.37
CA PHE A 13 -14.41 5.48 9.04
C PHE A 13 -15.80 4.99 9.49
N LYS A 14 -16.20 5.29 10.73
CA LYS A 14 -17.53 4.94 11.24
C LYS A 14 -18.64 5.64 10.45
N HIS A 15 -18.47 6.94 10.22
CA HIS A 15 -19.42 7.73 9.46
C HIS A 15 -19.59 7.18 8.03
N LEU A 16 -18.50 6.76 7.38
CA LEU A 16 -18.54 6.14 6.05
C LEU A 16 -19.38 4.85 6.04
N ILE A 17 -19.16 3.95 7.01
CA ILE A 17 -19.91 2.69 7.10
C ILE A 17 -21.40 2.98 7.34
N GLU A 18 -21.71 3.85 8.28
CA GLU A 18 -23.10 4.24 8.59
C GLU A 18 -23.79 4.91 7.39
N ALA A 19 -23.08 5.81 6.69
CA ALA A 19 -23.60 6.46 5.50
C ALA A 19 -23.88 5.46 4.37
N CYS A 20 -23.01 4.47 4.17
CA CYS A 20 -23.26 3.41 3.20
C CYS A 20 -24.45 2.53 3.60
N ALA A 21 -24.49 2.08 4.85
CA ALA A 21 -25.55 1.21 5.39
C ALA A 21 -26.94 1.87 5.38
N ASN A 22 -27.01 3.20 5.50
CA ASN A 22 -28.25 3.97 5.51
C ASN A 22 -28.54 4.69 4.18
N SER A 23 -27.74 4.45 3.14
CA SER A 23 -27.83 5.15 1.85
C SER A 23 -29.19 4.99 1.16
N ASN A 24 -29.90 6.07 0.84
CA ASN A 24 -31.26 6.02 0.27
C ASN A 24 -31.39 6.67 -1.12
N PHE A 25 -30.26 6.84 -1.80
CA PHE A 25 -30.21 7.52 -3.09
C PHE A 25 -30.85 6.69 -4.22
N SER A 26 -31.58 7.39 -5.09
CA SER A 26 -32.12 6.88 -6.35
C SER A 26 -31.99 7.98 -7.40
N LYS A 27 -31.31 7.69 -8.52
CA LYS A 27 -31.19 8.63 -9.64
C LYS A 27 -31.34 7.90 -10.96
N GLU A 28 -32.10 8.52 -11.86
CA GLU A 28 -32.15 8.09 -13.26
C GLU A 28 -30.82 8.43 -13.93
N ALA A 29 -30.10 7.41 -14.39
CA ALA A 29 -28.94 7.62 -15.22
C ALA A 29 -29.42 7.92 -16.65
N SER A 30 -29.15 9.13 -17.13
CA SER A 30 -29.23 9.42 -18.56
C SER A 30 -28.25 8.48 -19.27
N SER A 31 -28.77 7.61 -20.14
CA SER A 31 -27.94 6.87 -21.08
C SER A 31 -27.09 7.88 -21.83
N GLY A 32 -25.76 7.76 -21.72
CA GLY A 32 -24.86 8.50 -22.60
C GLY A 32 -25.25 8.15 -24.03
N ALA A 33 -25.49 9.16 -24.85
CA ALA A 33 -25.90 8.99 -26.24
C ALA A 33 -24.88 8.15 -27.01
N THR A 34 -25.16 6.86 -27.17
CA THR A 34 -24.76 6.10 -28.35
C THR A 34 -26.00 5.98 -29.22
N GLU A 35 -25.96 6.66 -30.37
CA GLU A 35 -26.99 6.56 -31.41
C GLU A 35 -27.21 5.09 -31.76
N GLY A 36 -28.39 4.53 -31.44
CA GLY A 36 -28.79 3.26 -32.04
C GLY A 36 -29.74 2.35 -31.27
N GLU A 37 -29.80 2.37 -29.94
CA GLU A 37 -30.67 1.43 -29.20
C GLU A 37 -31.40 2.14 -28.04
N GLY A 38 -32.73 2.18 -28.14
CA GLY A 38 -33.62 2.69 -27.09
C GLY A 38 -33.61 1.77 -25.87
N GLY A 39 -32.62 1.95 -25.00
CA GLY A 39 -32.59 1.34 -23.67
C GLY A 39 -33.44 2.13 -22.68
N GLU A 40 -34.29 1.43 -21.92
CA GLU A 40 -35.06 2.02 -20.81
C GLU A 40 -34.14 2.78 -19.82
N PRO A 41 -34.61 3.89 -19.21
CA PRO A 41 -33.81 4.66 -18.27
C PRO A 41 -33.35 3.79 -17.10
N LYS A 42 -32.03 3.66 -16.94
CA LYS A 42 -31.44 2.83 -15.88
C LYS A 42 -31.48 3.59 -14.56
N ILE A 43 -32.37 3.20 -13.66
CA ILE A 43 -32.43 3.75 -12.30
C ILE A 43 -31.27 3.19 -11.48
N ILE A 44 -30.34 4.04 -11.07
CA ILE A 44 -29.27 3.69 -10.14
C ILE A 44 -29.82 3.87 -8.72
N LYS A 45 -30.05 2.76 -8.02
CA LYS A 45 -30.47 2.72 -6.62
C LYS A 45 -29.29 2.40 -5.71
N ALA A 46 -29.37 2.86 -4.46
CA ALA A 46 -28.36 2.61 -3.45
C ALA A 46 -28.43 1.20 -2.81
N ASP A 47 -29.24 0.28 -3.31
CA ASP A 47 -29.50 -1.03 -2.67
C ASP A 47 -28.23 -1.88 -2.49
N ASN A 48 -27.35 -1.91 -3.50
CA ASN A 48 -26.07 -2.61 -3.40
C ASN A 48 -25.12 -1.94 -2.40
N LEU A 49 -25.12 -0.60 -2.36
CA LEU A 49 -24.29 0.16 -1.42
C LEU A 49 -24.74 -0.06 0.02
N ARG A 50 -26.06 -0.10 0.25
CA ARG A 50 -26.69 -0.44 1.52
C ARG A 50 -26.29 -1.83 1.99
N THR A 51 -26.38 -2.82 1.09
CA THR A 51 -26.04 -4.22 1.37
C THR A 51 -24.58 -4.34 1.81
N ILE A 52 -23.65 -3.72 1.07
CA ILE A 52 -22.23 -3.72 1.42
C ILE A 52 -21.96 -2.95 2.72
N GLY A 53 -22.60 -1.81 2.92
CA GLY A 53 -22.47 -1.02 4.14
C GLY A 53 -22.92 -1.80 5.38
N GLN A 54 -24.04 -2.52 5.29
CA GLN A 54 -24.52 -3.40 6.35
C GLN A 54 -23.54 -4.55 6.63
N GLN A 55 -22.99 -5.17 5.58
CA GLN A 55 -21.98 -6.22 5.70
C GLN A 55 -20.70 -5.70 6.39
N TRP A 56 -20.20 -4.53 6.00
CA TRP A 56 -19.04 -3.92 6.66
C TRP A 56 -19.30 -3.57 8.12
N ASN A 57 -20.51 -3.10 8.43
CA ASN A 57 -20.92 -2.85 9.82
C ASN A 57 -20.95 -4.14 10.63
N GLN A 58 -21.40 -5.25 10.04
CA GLN A 58 -21.37 -6.56 10.66
C GLN A 58 -19.93 -7.01 10.92
N TYR A 59 -19.02 -6.92 9.94
CA TYR A 59 -17.60 -7.24 10.13
C TYR A 59 -16.94 -6.42 11.23
N PHE A 60 -17.32 -5.14 11.38
CA PHE A 60 -16.84 -4.31 12.46
C PHE A 60 -17.40 -4.76 13.83
N THR A 61 -18.69 -5.09 13.88
CA THR A 61 -19.36 -5.57 15.10
C THR A 61 -18.83 -6.93 15.57
N ASP A 62 -18.54 -7.82 14.62
CA ASP A 62 -18.00 -9.16 14.87
C ASP A 62 -16.49 -9.15 15.22
N GLY A 63 -15.85 -7.98 15.17
CA GLY A 63 -14.41 -7.84 15.41
C GLY A 63 -13.53 -8.39 14.28
N ILE A 64 -14.10 -8.70 13.11
CA ILE A 64 -13.34 -9.06 11.90
C ILE A 64 -12.59 -7.84 11.37
N PHE A 65 -13.25 -6.68 11.32
CA PHE A 65 -12.61 -5.40 11.07
C PHE A 65 -12.34 -4.72 12.41
N VAL A 66 -11.07 -4.48 12.69
CA VAL A 66 -10.64 -3.71 13.85
C VAL A 66 -9.96 -2.43 13.38
N VAL A 67 -10.50 -1.29 13.80
CA VAL A 67 -9.88 0.02 13.55
C VAL A 67 -9.05 0.38 14.76
N MET A 68 -7.73 0.45 14.57
CA MET A 68 -6.79 0.88 15.59
C MET A 68 -6.32 2.31 15.29
N ALA A 69 -6.47 3.21 16.25
CA ALA A 69 -5.80 4.50 16.22
C ALA A 69 -4.69 4.49 17.26
N GLU A 70 -3.50 4.90 16.82
CA GLU A 70 -2.30 4.99 17.63
C GLU A 70 -1.67 6.35 17.35
N ASP A 71 -1.18 7.01 18.39
CA ASP A 71 -0.68 8.39 18.26
C ASP A 71 0.57 8.47 17.38
N TYR A 72 1.34 7.38 17.31
CA TYR A 72 2.52 7.26 16.48
C TYR A 72 2.27 7.58 15.00
N TRP A 73 1.07 7.29 14.48
CA TRP A 73 0.70 7.61 13.10
C TRP A 73 0.69 9.11 12.81
N THR A 74 0.49 9.93 13.84
CA THR A 74 0.50 11.40 13.77
C THR A 74 1.77 12.03 14.35
N TYR A 75 2.66 11.25 14.96
CA TYR A 75 3.97 11.76 15.40
C TYR A 75 4.85 12.16 14.21
N PRO A 76 5.81 13.08 14.41
CA PRO A 76 6.77 13.43 13.35
C PRO A 76 7.80 12.32 13.10
N HIS A 77 7.82 11.29 13.96
CA HIS A 77 8.77 10.19 13.87
C HIS A 77 8.54 9.30 12.63
N VAL A 78 9.65 8.78 12.14
CA VAL A 78 9.76 7.92 10.96
C VAL A 78 9.72 6.46 11.39
N TYR A 79 9.20 5.55 10.56
CA TYR A 79 8.83 4.19 11.01
C TYR A 79 9.97 3.36 11.61
N LYS A 80 11.24 3.62 11.24
CA LYS A 80 12.39 2.97 11.88
C LYS A 80 12.41 3.22 13.40
N ASP A 81 11.98 4.40 13.82
CA ASP A 81 11.99 4.83 15.21
C ASP A 81 10.76 4.32 15.98
N MET A 82 9.84 3.61 15.30
CA MET A 82 8.61 3.09 15.93
C MET A 82 8.93 2.15 17.07
N LYS A 83 9.94 1.29 16.93
CA LYS A 83 10.36 0.42 18.03
C LYS A 83 10.82 1.20 19.27
N LYS A 84 11.40 2.39 19.07
CA LYS A 84 11.92 3.24 20.16
C LYS A 84 10.81 4.03 20.84
N PHE A 85 9.93 4.66 20.05
CA PHE A 85 8.93 5.60 20.57
C PHE A 85 7.54 4.97 20.77
N ASP A 86 7.23 3.86 20.10
CA ASP A 86 6.00 3.08 20.28
C ASP A 86 6.26 1.57 20.07
N PRO A 87 6.97 0.93 21.03
CA PRO A 87 7.28 -0.51 20.96
C PRO A 87 6.03 -1.40 20.92
N ASN A 88 4.90 -0.92 21.44
CA ASN A 88 3.65 -1.68 21.47
C ASN A 88 3.00 -1.73 20.10
N LEU A 89 2.87 -0.61 19.40
CA LEU A 89 2.42 -0.58 18.01
C LEU A 89 3.35 -1.40 17.12
N TYR A 90 4.65 -1.22 17.31
CA TYR A 90 5.66 -1.96 16.57
C TYR A 90 5.45 -3.48 16.70
N ARG A 91 5.16 -3.96 17.92
CA ARG A 91 4.83 -5.37 18.20
C ARG A 91 3.50 -5.81 17.57
N LYS A 92 2.45 -4.97 17.57
CA LYS A 92 1.17 -5.29 16.91
C LYS A 92 1.37 -5.56 15.41
N LEU A 93 2.22 -4.78 14.75
CA LEU A 93 2.52 -4.96 13.32
C LEU A 93 3.29 -6.26 13.02
N GLN A 94 4.07 -6.78 13.97
CA GLN A 94 4.79 -8.05 13.78
C GLN A 94 3.86 -9.27 13.68
N TYR A 95 2.65 -9.20 14.23
CA TYR A 95 1.63 -10.24 14.10
C TYR A 95 0.86 -10.18 12.78
N ALA A 96 1.03 -9.12 11.99
CA ALA A 96 0.30 -8.96 10.74
C ALA A 96 0.86 -9.92 9.67
N VAL A 97 -0.04 -10.71 9.08
CA VAL A 97 0.29 -11.58 7.94
C VAL A 97 0.73 -10.74 6.73
N ALA A 98 0.09 -9.59 6.52
CA ALA A 98 0.45 -8.63 5.49
C ALA A 98 0.19 -7.21 5.98
N ILE A 99 1.04 -6.26 5.54
CA ILE A 99 0.89 -4.83 5.87
C ILE A 99 0.71 -4.05 4.56
N MET A 100 -0.32 -3.20 4.53
CA MET A 100 -0.57 -2.28 3.43
C MET A 100 -0.33 -0.84 3.87
N PHE A 101 0.63 -0.17 3.23
CA PHE A 101 0.84 1.27 3.40
C PHE A 101 0.19 2.04 2.24
N LYS A 102 -0.65 3.03 2.57
CA LYS A 102 -1.39 3.82 1.57
C LYS A 102 -0.98 5.29 1.63
N GLY A 103 -0.64 5.87 0.48
CA GLY A 103 -0.43 7.31 0.33
C GLY A 103 0.99 7.78 0.64
N ASP A 104 1.25 9.05 0.31
CA ASP A 104 2.58 9.67 0.34
C ASP A 104 3.22 9.73 1.73
N LEU A 105 2.43 10.14 2.73
CA LEU A 105 2.94 10.38 4.07
C LEU A 105 3.52 9.11 4.69
N ASN A 106 2.82 7.98 4.52
CA ASN A 106 3.26 6.69 5.02
C ASN A 106 4.58 6.26 4.35
N TYR A 107 4.76 6.59 3.08
CA TYR A 107 6.05 6.38 2.43
C TYR A 107 7.14 7.29 2.98
N ARG A 108 6.89 8.59 3.10
CA ARG A 108 7.89 9.53 3.64
C ARG A 108 8.36 9.09 5.01
N LYS A 109 7.45 8.61 5.86
CA LYS A 109 7.78 8.00 7.15
C LYS A 109 8.56 6.69 7.02
N LEU A 110 8.29 5.85 6.02
CA LEU A 110 9.05 4.63 5.77
C LEU A 110 10.51 4.93 5.38
N LEU A 111 10.74 5.96 4.57
CA LEU A 111 12.07 6.37 4.10
C LEU A 111 12.73 7.48 4.93
N ALA A 112 12.14 7.83 6.06
CA ALA A 112 12.62 8.85 6.96
C ALA A 112 12.78 10.27 6.36
N ASP A 113 11.92 10.62 5.40
CA ASP A 113 11.86 11.94 4.74
C ASP A 113 13.23 12.46 4.27
N ARG A 114 14.11 11.54 3.88
CA ARG A 114 15.48 11.88 3.49
C ARG A 114 15.46 12.60 2.15
N ASN A 115 16.00 13.82 2.15
CA ASN A 115 16.25 14.60 0.94
C ASN A 115 17.48 14.00 0.22
N LEU A 116 17.24 12.96 -0.58
CA LEU A 116 18.29 12.32 -1.36
C LEU A 116 18.79 13.32 -2.42
N ASN A 117 20.10 13.55 -2.44
CA ASN A 117 20.71 14.49 -3.39
C ASN A 117 20.51 13.95 -4.82
N PRO A 118 19.87 14.71 -5.74
CA PRO A 118 19.57 14.25 -7.11
C PRO A 118 20.78 13.82 -7.94
N THR A 119 22.00 14.17 -7.50
CA THR A 119 23.27 13.91 -8.21
C THR A 119 24.05 12.71 -7.68
N THR A 120 23.80 12.25 -6.45
CA THR A 120 24.18 10.88 -6.05
C THR A 120 23.18 9.95 -6.72
N GLY A 121 23.65 9.11 -7.65
CA GLY A 121 22.81 8.25 -8.48
C GLY A 121 21.63 7.63 -7.72
N PHE A 122 20.49 7.60 -8.39
CA PHE A 122 19.19 7.07 -7.95
C PHE A 122 19.19 5.57 -7.57
N GLU A 123 20.37 4.97 -7.38
CA GLU A 123 20.63 3.61 -6.90
C GLU A 123 20.38 3.50 -5.39
N ALA A 124 20.57 4.57 -4.62
CA ALA A 124 20.67 4.50 -3.16
C ALA A 124 19.35 4.50 -2.34
N ALA A 125 18.17 4.72 -2.92
CA ALA A 125 16.96 5.02 -2.13
C ALA A 125 16.24 3.78 -1.55
N LEU A 126 16.09 2.72 -2.35
CA LEU A 126 15.40 1.47 -1.96
C LEU A 126 16.32 0.26 -1.99
N GLN A 127 17.28 0.20 -2.93
CA GLN A 127 18.28 -0.89 -3.00
C GLN A 127 19.09 -0.96 -1.71
N ASP A 128 19.41 0.19 -1.13
CA ASP A 128 20.20 0.29 0.07
C ASP A 128 19.34 0.35 1.35
N MET A 129 18.03 0.06 1.33
CA MET A 129 17.32 -0.10 2.61
C MET A 129 17.98 -1.20 3.44
N LYS A 130 18.42 -2.29 2.81
CA LYS A 130 19.22 -3.35 3.42
C LYS A 130 20.56 -2.87 4.02
N LYS A 131 21.12 -1.78 3.48
CA LYS A 131 22.44 -1.22 3.88
C LYS A 131 22.31 -0.07 4.89
N PHE A 132 21.35 0.82 4.69
CA PHE A 132 21.12 2.02 5.51
C PHE A 132 20.20 1.77 6.71
N ASP A 133 19.31 0.78 6.62
CA ASP A 133 18.44 0.34 7.71
C ASP A 133 18.21 -1.18 7.66
N PRO A 134 19.26 -1.98 7.91
CA PRO A 134 19.18 -3.44 7.87
C PRO A 134 18.11 -3.99 8.83
N ASN A 135 17.85 -3.29 9.93
CA ASN A 135 16.83 -3.67 10.89
C ASN A 135 15.42 -3.53 10.28
N LEU A 136 15.09 -2.39 9.66
CA LEU A 136 13.80 -2.24 8.97
C LEU A 136 13.64 -3.25 7.83
N TYR A 137 14.67 -3.47 7.03
CA TYR A 137 14.64 -4.46 5.96
C TYR A 137 14.35 -5.86 6.50
N ARG A 138 15.06 -6.29 7.55
CA ARG A 138 14.84 -7.58 8.24
C ARG A 138 13.42 -7.74 8.75
N LYS A 139 12.85 -6.65 9.29
CA LYS A 139 11.48 -6.65 9.81
C LYS A 139 10.44 -6.86 8.70
N LEU A 140 10.69 -6.31 7.51
CA LEU A 140 9.85 -6.53 6.34
C LEU A 140 9.92 -7.97 5.83
N GLN A 141 11.04 -8.68 6.04
CA GLN A 141 11.19 -10.09 5.64
C GLN A 141 10.30 -11.07 6.43
N TYR A 142 9.72 -10.65 7.56
CA TYR A 142 8.74 -11.47 8.30
C TYR A 142 7.35 -11.46 7.67
N ALA A 143 7.04 -10.48 6.82
CA ALA A 143 5.74 -10.39 6.21
C ALA A 143 5.53 -11.54 5.20
N VAL A 144 4.32 -12.12 5.16
CA VAL A 144 3.95 -13.07 4.11
C VAL A 144 3.84 -12.37 2.77
N ALA A 145 3.38 -11.11 2.77
CA ALA A 145 3.44 -10.20 1.63
C ALA A 145 3.41 -8.74 2.07
N ILE A 146 3.98 -7.85 1.24
CA ILE A 146 3.95 -6.40 1.43
C ILE A 146 3.18 -5.78 0.28
N MET A 147 2.18 -4.96 0.59
CA MET A 147 1.36 -4.29 -0.43
C MET A 147 1.58 -2.77 -0.46
N PHE A 148 2.02 -2.27 -1.61
CA PHE A 148 2.14 -0.85 -1.93
C PHE A 148 0.92 -0.37 -2.70
N LYS A 149 0.17 0.58 -2.15
CA LYS A 149 -1.02 1.13 -2.83
C LYS A 149 -0.89 2.61 -3.17
N GLY A 150 -1.13 2.95 -4.44
CA GLY A 150 -1.18 4.32 -4.96
C GLY A 150 -0.05 4.66 -5.94
N ASP A 151 -0.29 5.66 -6.79
CA ASP A 151 0.65 6.09 -7.85
C ASP A 151 2.03 6.46 -7.30
N LEU A 152 2.05 7.27 -6.24
CA LEU A 152 3.29 7.74 -5.65
C LEU A 152 4.09 6.61 -5.00
N ASN A 153 3.43 5.71 -4.27
CA ASN A 153 4.07 4.52 -3.68
C ASN A 153 4.70 3.64 -4.75
N TYR A 154 4.00 3.45 -5.87
CA TYR A 154 4.51 2.68 -7.00
C TYR A 154 5.71 3.36 -7.68
N ARG A 155 5.64 4.66 -7.97
CA ARG A 155 6.77 5.38 -8.58
C ARG A 155 8.00 5.29 -7.70
N LYS A 156 7.81 5.52 -6.41
CA LYS A 156 8.85 5.38 -5.42
C LYS A 156 9.40 3.96 -5.32
N LEU A 157 8.55 2.92 -5.35
CA LEU A 157 8.95 1.51 -5.39
C LEU A 157 9.85 1.21 -6.60
N LEU A 158 9.62 1.88 -7.73
CA LEU A 158 10.45 1.78 -8.94
C LEU A 158 11.56 2.85 -9.00
N ALA A 159 11.77 3.56 -7.88
CA ALA A 159 12.74 4.63 -7.71
C ALA A 159 12.62 5.76 -8.74
N ASP A 160 11.39 6.14 -9.10
CA ASP A 160 11.03 7.19 -10.08
C ASP A 160 11.85 7.13 -11.38
N ARG A 161 12.27 5.93 -11.78
CA ARG A 161 13.12 5.74 -12.95
C ARG A 161 12.28 5.72 -14.21
N ASN A 162 12.83 6.33 -15.26
CA ASN A 162 12.31 6.18 -16.60
C ASN A 162 12.69 4.78 -17.13
N LEU A 163 11.86 3.78 -16.78
CA LEU A 163 12.05 2.39 -17.14
C LEU A 163 11.46 2.12 -18.53
N ASN A 164 12.05 1.16 -19.25
CA ASN A 164 11.38 0.62 -20.42
C ASN A 164 10.04 -0.01 -19.96
N PRO A 165 8.88 0.36 -20.54
CA PRO A 165 7.57 -0.11 -20.10
C PRO A 165 7.42 -1.64 -20.09
N THR A 166 8.22 -2.34 -20.90
CA THR A 166 8.24 -3.81 -21.00
C THR A 166 9.15 -4.50 -19.98
N THR A 167 9.93 -3.73 -19.21
CA THR A 167 10.80 -4.26 -18.14
C THR A 167 9.94 -5.00 -17.12
N GLY A 168 10.27 -6.25 -16.81
CA GLY A 168 9.51 -7.04 -15.84
C GLY A 168 9.46 -6.38 -14.45
N PHE A 169 8.36 -6.61 -13.72
CA PHE A 169 8.13 -5.98 -12.42
C PHE A 169 9.26 -6.28 -11.41
N GLU A 170 9.71 -7.53 -11.33
CA GLU A 170 10.83 -7.92 -10.46
C GLU A 170 12.12 -7.15 -10.76
N ALA A 171 12.50 -7.01 -12.04
CA ALA A 171 13.68 -6.27 -12.44
C ALA A 171 13.55 -4.77 -12.08
N ALA A 172 12.32 -4.23 -12.17
CA ALA A 172 12.03 -2.85 -11.81
C ALA A 172 12.15 -2.56 -10.29
N LEU A 173 12.03 -3.59 -9.42
CA LEU A 173 12.21 -3.49 -7.97
C LEU A 173 13.68 -3.35 -7.55
N GLN A 174 14.62 -3.70 -8.43
CA GLN A 174 16.06 -3.48 -8.24
C GLN A 174 16.62 -4.07 -6.93
N GLY A 175 16.18 -5.27 -6.56
CA GLY A 175 16.67 -5.93 -5.34
C GLY A 175 15.94 -5.54 -4.05
N PHE A 176 14.97 -4.61 -4.11
CA PHE A 176 14.02 -4.43 -3.02
C PHE A 176 12.97 -5.56 -3.06
N ILE A 177 13.31 -6.71 -2.48
CA ILE A 177 12.46 -7.91 -2.39
C ILE A 177 12.55 -8.54 -0.99
N PRO A 178 12.29 -7.80 0.12
CA PRO A 178 12.37 -8.38 1.46
C PRO A 178 11.35 -9.51 1.69
N ALA A 179 10.18 -9.40 1.07
CA ALA A 179 9.10 -10.39 1.08
C ALA A 179 8.37 -10.33 -0.27
N PRO A 180 7.44 -11.24 -0.58
CA PRO A 180 6.57 -11.11 -1.74
C PRO A 180 5.90 -9.73 -1.79
N LEU A 181 5.88 -9.09 -2.95
CA LEU A 181 5.45 -7.70 -3.12
C LEU A 181 4.23 -7.59 -4.03
N ILE A 182 3.24 -6.80 -3.61
CA ILE A 182 2.06 -6.45 -4.39
C ILE A 182 2.04 -4.94 -4.58
N ALA A 183 1.97 -4.45 -5.81
CA ALA A 183 1.78 -3.04 -6.09
C ALA A 183 0.42 -2.79 -6.76
N VAL A 184 -0.43 -2.01 -6.12
CA VAL A 184 -1.76 -1.62 -6.60
C VAL A 184 -1.73 -0.15 -6.96
N ARG A 185 -1.84 0.17 -8.24
CA ARG A 185 -1.69 1.53 -8.75
C ARG A 185 -2.83 1.92 -9.67
N THR A 186 -3.30 3.15 -9.49
CA THR A 186 -3.97 3.92 -10.53
C THR A 186 -2.91 4.75 -11.25
N VAL A 187 -2.85 4.70 -12.58
CA VAL A 187 -1.79 5.32 -13.39
C VAL A 187 -2.04 6.82 -13.50
N LYS A 188 -1.23 7.63 -12.81
CA LYS A 188 -1.34 9.10 -12.76
C LYS A 188 -0.01 9.82 -13.00
N ALA A 189 0.98 9.10 -13.53
CA ALA A 189 2.29 9.62 -13.86
C ALA A 189 3.00 8.74 -14.91
N GLU A 190 3.95 9.33 -15.64
CA GLU A 190 4.70 8.75 -16.78
C GLU A 190 5.78 7.74 -16.36
N LEU A 191 5.40 6.73 -15.61
CA LEU A 191 6.29 5.65 -15.19
C LEU A 191 5.47 4.37 -15.15
N ILE A 192 5.87 3.32 -15.84
CA ILE A 192 5.21 2.01 -15.80
C ILE A 192 6.20 0.92 -16.16
N CYS A 193 5.93 -0.31 -15.73
CA CYS A 193 6.73 -1.47 -16.07
C CYS A 193 5.80 -2.67 -16.31
N GLY A 194 6.35 -3.78 -16.78
CA GLY A 194 5.64 -5.06 -16.93
C GLY A 194 4.53 -5.05 -17.99
N LEU A 195 4.51 -4.07 -18.90
CA LEU A 195 3.55 -4.06 -19.99
C LEU A 195 3.88 -5.13 -21.04
N PRO A 196 2.87 -5.80 -21.62
CA PRO A 196 3.06 -6.63 -22.80
C PRO A 196 3.62 -5.81 -23.97
N LYS A 197 4.41 -6.46 -24.84
CA LYS A 197 4.95 -5.83 -26.07
C LYS A 197 3.81 -5.26 -26.92
N GLY A 198 3.99 -4.05 -27.43
CA GLY A 198 2.99 -3.33 -28.26
C GLY A 198 1.82 -2.72 -27.48
N LYS A 199 1.65 -3.01 -26.18
CA LYS A 199 0.56 -2.42 -25.38
C LYS A 199 0.77 -0.93 -25.14
N TRP A 200 2.02 -0.51 -24.95
CA TRP A 200 2.40 0.89 -24.85
C TRP A 200 1.93 1.68 -26.09
N ASP A 201 2.34 1.24 -27.28
CA ASP A 201 2.03 1.94 -28.53
C ASP A 201 0.51 1.98 -28.79
N ALA A 202 -0.20 0.89 -28.47
CA ALA A 202 -1.65 0.83 -28.60
C ALA A 202 -2.37 1.83 -27.69
N LEU A 203 -1.94 1.98 -26.43
CA LEU A 203 -2.53 2.92 -25.48
C LEU A 203 -2.19 4.37 -25.84
N THR A 204 -0.93 4.64 -26.18
CA THR A 204 -0.47 5.98 -26.57
C THR A 204 -1.12 6.46 -27.87
N LYS A 205 -1.45 5.54 -28.81
CA LYS A 205 -2.20 5.87 -30.02
C LYS A 205 -3.66 6.22 -29.74
N LEU A 206 -4.27 5.59 -28.73
CA LEU A 206 -5.65 5.87 -28.33
C LEU A 206 -5.76 7.20 -27.59
N ASP A 207 -4.82 7.45 -26.68
CA ASP A 207 -4.77 8.65 -25.87
C ASP A 207 -3.32 8.94 -25.48
N ALA A 208 -2.76 10.06 -25.92
CA ALA A 208 -1.36 10.40 -25.63
C ALA A 208 -1.12 10.68 -24.13
N GLU A 209 -2.15 11.07 -23.38
CA GLU A 209 -2.06 11.49 -21.98
C GLU A 209 -2.64 10.45 -21.00
N TRP A 210 -2.84 9.21 -21.48
CA TRP A 210 -3.49 8.14 -20.73
C TRP A 210 -2.86 7.87 -19.35
N MET A 211 -1.56 8.16 -19.20
CA MET A 211 -0.83 7.97 -17.95
C MET A 211 -1.07 9.06 -16.91
N GLN A 212 -1.68 10.18 -17.26
CA GLN A 212 -1.83 11.34 -16.38
C GLN A 212 -3.26 11.46 -15.81
N LYS A 213 -4.24 10.84 -16.48
CA LYS A 213 -5.67 11.01 -16.16
C LYS A 213 -6.15 10.17 -14.98
N GLY A 214 -5.51 9.03 -14.70
CA GLY A 214 -5.97 8.11 -13.67
C GLY A 214 -7.05 7.13 -14.10
N ASP A 215 -7.32 7.01 -15.41
CA ASP A 215 -8.34 6.11 -15.95
C ASP A 215 -7.90 4.65 -16.00
N TYR A 216 -6.58 4.42 -15.91
CA TYR A 216 -5.98 3.10 -15.98
C TYR A 216 -5.44 2.65 -14.61
N GLY A 217 -5.38 1.34 -14.40
CA GLY A 217 -4.83 0.76 -13.18
C GLY A 217 -4.03 -0.51 -13.46
N VAL A 218 -3.07 -0.79 -12.59
CA VAL A 218 -2.26 -2.01 -12.60
C VAL A 218 -2.21 -2.62 -11.21
N ILE A 219 -2.28 -3.95 -11.16
CA ILE A 219 -1.93 -4.75 -10.00
C ILE A 219 -0.77 -5.63 -10.42
N GLN A 220 0.39 -5.45 -9.78
CA GLN A 220 1.60 -6.19 -10.09
C GLN A 220 2.05 -6.97 -8.87
N TYR A 221 2.43 -8.22 -9.09
CA TYR A 221 2.85 -9.13 -8.04
C TYR A 221 4.24 -9.68 -8.32
N CYS A 222 5.12 -9.61 -7.33
CA CYS A 222 6.41 -10.28 -7.32
C CYS A 222 6.37 -11.37 -6.23
N PRO A 223 6.38 -12.66 -6.60
CA PRO A 223 6.35 -13.75 -5.62
C PRO A 223 7.69 -13.94 -4.90
N LYS A 224 8.79 -13.34 -5.41
CA LYS A 224 10.10 -13.47 -4.78
C LYS A 224 10.17 -12.63 -3.52
N GLY A 225 10.64 -13.25 -2.45
CA GLY A 225 11.13 -12.58 -1.25
C GLY A 225 12.47 -13.20 -0.88
N GLU A 226 13.41 -12.40 -0.39
CA GLU A 226 14.64 -12.88 0.20
C GLU A 226 14.31 -13.54 1.55
N PRO A 227 14.39 -14.88 1.67
CA PRO A 227 14.05 -15.54 2.91
C PRO A 227 15.08 -15.19 3.99
N LEU A 228 14.62 -14.97 5.22
CA LEU A 228 15.52 -14.92 6.37
C LEU A 228 16.26 -16.24 6.50
N LYS A 229 17.59 -16.16 6.67
CA LYS A 229 18.41 -17.30 7.06
C LYS A 229 17.85 -17.87 8.35
N ILE A 230 17.91 -19.19 8.51
CA ILE A 230 17.34 -19.85 9.69
C ILE A 230 17.98 -19.31 10.99
N SER A 231 19.28 -18.98 10.98
CA SER A 231 20.00 -18.32 12.08
C SER A 231 19.46 -16.93 12.45
N ASP A 232 18.88 -16.24 11.46
CA ASP A 232 18.41 -14.87 11.56
C ASP A 232 16.88 -14.82 11.73
N ARG A 233 16.22 -15.99 11.70
CA ARG A 233 14.83 -16.09 12.13
C ARG A 233 14.83 -15.99 13.65
N PRO A 234 13.89 -15.24 14.22
CA PRO A 234 13.75 -15.20 15.64
C PRO A 234 13.32 -16.60 16.12
N CYS A 235 13.59 -16.94 17.37
CA CYS A 235 13.25 -18.26 17.90
C CYS A 235 11.79 -18.62 17.63
N ILE A 236 11.48 -19.92 17.54
CA ILE A 236 10.11 -20.42 17.31
C ILE A 236 9.08 -19.77 18.26
N ASP A 237 9.52 -19.38 19.46
CA ASP A 237 8.70 -18.78 20.51
C ASP A 237 8.73 -17.24 20.57
N TYR A 238 9.26 -16.56 19.56
CA TYR A 238 9.39 -15.09 19.51
C TYR A 238 8.04 -14.35 19.66
N CYS A 239 6.94 -15.09 19.55
CA CYS A 239 5.58 -14.61 19.76
C CYS A 239 4.82 -15.32 20.90
N GLN A 240 5.43 -16.31 21.58
CA GLN A 240 4.78 -17.09 22.63
C GLN A 240 5.38 -16.91 24.03
N THR A 241 6.70 -16.85 24.18
CA THR A 241 7.36 -16.76 25.51
C THR A 241 8.21 -15.51 25.68
N CYS A 242 8.74 -14.92 24.61
CA CYS A 242 9.54 -13.70 24.65
C CYS A 242 8.64 -12.44 24.72
N PHE A 243 7.94 -12.24 25.85
CA PHE A 243 7.12 -11.05 26.14
C PHE A 243 7.99 -9.79 26.38
N GLY A 244 8.68 -9.31 25.34
CA GLY A 244 9.41 -8.04 25.41
C GLY A 244 10.71 -8.07 26.24
N VAL A 245 11.20 -9.26 26.58
CA VAL A 245 12.58 -9.43 27.07
C VAL A 245 13.48 -9.66 25.87
N ILE A 246 14.70 -9.12 25.90
CA ILE A 246 15.74 -9.39 24.91
C ILE A 246 15.84 -10.90 24.73
N CYS A 247 15.71 -11.39 23.49
CA CYS A 247 15.88 -12.80 23.20
C CYS A 247 17.31 -13.19 23.62
N PRO A 248 17.52 -14.18 24.51
CA PRO A 248 18.85 -14.51 25.02
C PRO A 248 19.80 -15.00 23.92
N GLU A 249 19.29 -15.40 22.75
CA GLU A 249 20.09 -15.78 21.58
C GLU A 249 20.25 -14.65 20.55
N HIS A 250 19.38 -13.65 20.55
CA HIS A 250 19.36 -12.58 19.53
C HIS A 250 19.25 -11.21 20.21
N THR A 251 20.35 -10.76 20.80
CA THR A 251 20.48 -9.48 21.51
C THR A 251 20.35 -8.25 20.62
N ASP A 252 20.42 -8.43 19.30
CA ASP A 252 20.57 -7.35 18.32
C ASP A 252 19.23 -6.99 17.63
N MET A 253 18.14 -7.67 18.00
CA MET A 253 16.80 -7.44 17.42
C MET A 253 16.19 -6.12 17.85
#